data_AF-A0A9E5RR55-F1
#
_entry.id   AF-A0A9E5RR55-F1
#
_cell.length_a   1.000
_cell.length_b   1.000
_cell.length_c   1.000
_cell.angle_alpha   90.00
_cell.angle_beta   90.00
_cell.angle_gamma   90.00
#
_symmetry.space_group_name_H-M   'P 1'
#
loop_
_entity.id
_entity.type
_entity.pdbx_description
1 polymer ?
#
loop_
_entity_poly.entity_id
_entity_poly.type
_entity_poly.pdbx_seq_one_letter_code
_entity_poly.pdbx_strand_id
1 'polypeptide(L)'
;FVLASIWAERMDWYFGVDMAVYHTTGGSPRVPVVPDAFLSLGVERRKGGRSRRSYAVWEEAGVVPILTLEMVSHKPGGEYDEKLAIYANLGVLYYVIYNPEFWQRDRHQPFEVYKLVASQYQLQTGEPCWMPEVGLGIGRCQQRLGGVEQEILSWYDAQNHVYPTPDQQAEQERQRTEQAHQRAEQAHQRAEQAHQRAERERLQRERLAARLRELGEDPDQLR
;
A
#
# COMPACT_ATOMS: atom_id res chain seq x y z
N PHE A 1 -7.18 4.67 1.27
CA PHE A 1 -7.46 3.22 1.27
C PHE A 1 -6.20 2.37 1.44
N VAL A 2 -5.10 2.64 0.73
CA VAL A 2 -3.83 1.88 0.86
C VAL A 2 -3.30 1.78 2.30
N LEU A 3 -3.31 2.87 3.07
CA LEU A 3 -2.90 2.86 4.49
C LEU A 3 -3.66 1.81 5.33
N ALA A 4 -4.94 1.56 5.03
CA ALA A 4 -5.71 0.55 5.75
C ALA A 4 -5.22 -0.88 5.49
N SER A 5 -4.62 -1.15 4.33
CA SER A 5 -3.97 -2.44 4.02
C SER A 5 -2.58 -2.52 4.62
N ILE A 6 -1.78 -1.46 4.53
CA ILE A 6 -0.41 -1.42 5.11
C ILE A 6 -0.46 -1.60 6.63
N TRP A 7 -1.42 -0.94 7.27
CA TRP A 7 -1.58 -0.84 8.71
C TRP A 7 -2.88 -1.51 9.17
N ALA A 8 -3.16 -2.72 8.65
CA ALA A 8 -4.39 -3.45 8.92
C ALA A 8 -4.64 -3.67 10.42
N GLU A 9 -3.58 -4.07 11.15
CA GLU A 9 -3.61 -4.36 12.58
C GLU A 9 -3.33 -3.13 13.46
N ARG A 10 -2.88 -2.03 12.86
CA ARG A 10 -2.52 -0.81 13.60
C ARG A 10 -3.76 0.05 13.79
N MET A 11 -4.06 0.44 15.03
CA MET A 11 -5.27 1.20 15.38
C MET A 11 -4.99 2.61 15.95
N ASP A 12 -3.71 2.98 16.09
CA ASP A 12 -3.21 4.26 16.60
C ASP A 12 -2.84 5.21 15.45
N TRP A 13 -3.70 5.37 14.44
CA TRP A 13 -3.50 6.36 13.38
C TRP A 13 -4.82 6.85 12.80
N TYR A 14 -4.81 8.06 12.24
CA TYR A 14 -5.96 8.61 11.52
C TYR A 14 -5.51 9.33 10.26
N PHE A 15 -6.21 9.08 9.15
CA PHE A 15 -6.00 9.77 7.88
C PHE A 15 -7.28 10.53 7.50
N GLY A 16 -7.20 11.85 7.42
CA GLY A 16 -8.29 12.73 7.01
C GLY A 16 -8.10 13.21 5.58
N VAL A 17 -9.20 13.45 4.88
CA VAL A 17 -9.25 14.03 3.53
C VAL A 17 -10.28 15.15 3.54
N ASP A 18 -9.93 16.31 2.99
CA ASP A 18 -10.78 17.51 2.93
C ASP A 18 -11.51 17.77 4.26
N MET A 19 -10.72 17.84 5.35
CA MET A 19 -11.23 17.85 6.71
C MET A 19 -10.59 18.94 7.54
N ALA A 20 -11.43 19.74 8.20
CA ALA A 20 -11.00 20.80 9.09
C ALA A 20 -10.16 20.30 10.26
N VAL A 21 -8.96 20.85 10.39
CA VAL A 21 -8.05 20.71 11.53
C VAL A 21 -8.13 21.97 12.38
N TYR A 22 -8.75 21.87 13.55
CA TYR A 22 -8.83 22.97 14.51
C TYR A 22 -7.63 22.95 15.46
N HIS A 23 -6.99 24.11 15.62
CA HIS A 23 -5.76 24.29 16.37
C HIS A 23 -5.76 25.63 17.12
N THR A 24 -4.88 25.76 18.11
CA THR A 24 -4.80 26.96 18.97
C THR A 24 -3.64 27.90 18.61
N THR A 25 -2.83 27.54 17.61
CA THR A 25 -1.66 28.31 17.18
C THR A 25 -1.98 29.47 16.24
N GLY A 26 -3.21 29.53 15.70
CA GLY A 26 -3.70 30.64 14.89
C GLY A 26 -4.32 31.77 15.73
N GLY A 27 -4.81 32.82 15.07
CA GLY A 27 -5.46 33.95 15.76
C GLY A 27 -6.76 33.60 16.49
N SER A 28 -7.42 32.49 16.15
CA SER A 28 -8.62 32.01 16.83
C SER A 28 -8.76 30.49 16.70
N PRO A 29 -9.07 29.74 17.78
CA PRO A 29 -9.32 28.30 17.73
C PRO A 29 -10.55 27.89 16.91
N ARG A 30 -11.36 28.86 16.45
CA ARG A 30 -12.54 28.63 15.61
C ARG A 30 -12.23 28.68 14.11
N VAL A 31 -11.02 29.09 13.73
CA VAL A 31 -10.58 29.14 12.34
C VAL A 31 -9.71 27.90 12.11
N PRO A 32 -10.22 26.85 11.44
CA PRO A 32 -9.43 25.68 11.12
C PRO A 32 -8.55 25.93 9.91
N VAL A 33 -7.52 25.11 9.76
CA VAL A 33 -6.89 24.85 8.47
C VAL A 33 -7.53 23.62 7.84
N VAL A 34 -7.69 23.60 6.52
CA VAL A 34 -8.27 22.47 5.78
C VAL A 34 -7.24 21.97 4.77
N PRO A 35 -6.50 20.90 5.10
CA PRO A 35 -5.64 20.22 4.14
C PRO A 35 -6.45 19.33 3.20
N ASP A 36 -5.94 19.13 1.98
CA ASP A 36 -6.50 18.12 1.07
C ASP A 36 -6.40 16.71 1.67
N ALA A 37 -5.30 16.42 2.36
CA ALA A 37 -5.23 15.27 3.26
C ALA A 37 -4.24 15.48 4.41
N PHE A 38 -4.40 14.71 5.48
CA PHE A 38 -3.43 14.67 6.58
C PHE A 38 -3.38 13.30 7.24
N LEU A 39 -2.25 13.03 7.90
CA LEU A 39 -2.02 11.83 8.69
C LEU A 39 -1.63 12.21 10.12
N SER A 40 -2.27 11.57 11.10
CA SER A 40 -1.89 11.62 12.51
C SER A 40 -1.56 10.21 13.01
N LEU A 41 -0.53 10.09 13.84
CA LEU A 41 -0.13 8.85 14.51
C LEU A 41 -0.31 9.00 16.03
N GLY A 42 -0.56 7.90 16.74
CA GLY A 42 -0.83 7.91 18.18
C GLY A 42 -2.28 8.28 18.55
N VAL A 43 -3.19 8.37 17.58
CA VAL A 43 -4.62 8.69 17.79
C VAL A 43 -5.50 7.54 17.37
N GLU A 44 -6.66 7.38 18.00
CA GLU A 44 -7.59 6.29 17.66
C GLU A 44 -8.02 6.35 16.19
N ARG A 45 -7.96 5.24 15.47
CA ARG A 45 -8.45 5.15 14.09
C ARG A 45 -9.95 5.42 13.95
N ARG A 46 -10.74 5.04 14.96
CA ARG A 46 -12.18 5.30 15.05
C ARG A 46 -12.54 5.82 16.44
N LYS A 47 -12.59 7.15 16.58
CA LYS A 47 -12.92 7.82 17.85
C LYS A 47 -14.30 7.41 18.34
N GLY A 48 -14.36 6.69 19.46
CA GLY A 48 -15.62 6.16 20.00
C GLY A 48 -16.40 5.27 19.02
N GLY A 49 -15.70 4.56 18.13
CA GLY A 49 -16.30 3.69 17.11
C GLY A 49 -16.89 4.40 15.89
N ARG A 50 -16.76 5.73 15.79
CA ARG A 50 -17.28 6.54 14.67
C ARG A 50 -16.15 7.20 13.88
N SER A 51 -16.47 7.64 12.66
CA SER A 51 -15.60 8.53 11.89
C SER A 51 -15.61 9.95 12.48
N ARG A 52 -14.51 10.68 12.30
CA ARG A 52 -14.42 12.09 12.72
C ARG A 52 -15.16 12.98 11.72
N ARG A 53 -15.83 14.01 12.24
CA ARG A 53 -16.40 15.10 11.41
C ARG A 53 -15.41 16.23 11.19
N SER A 54 -14.50 16.41 12.14
CA SER A 54 -13.39 17.35 12.12
C SER A 54 -12.30 16.81 13.04
N TYR A 55 -11.11 17.38 12.93
CA TYR A 55 -9.97 17.03 13.76
C TYR A 55 -9.63 18.21 14.67
N ALA A 56 -9.98 18.14 15.94
CA ALA A 56 -9.65 19.18 16.91
C ALA A 56 -8.48 18.71 17.77
N VAL A 57 -7.32 19.39 17.66
CA VAL A 57 -6.07 18.96 18.30
C VAL A 57 -6.21 18.75 19.81
N TRP A 58 -6.98 19.60 20.49
CA TRP A 58 -7.24 19.47 21.94
C TRP A 58 -8.10 18.26 22.30
N GLU A 59 -8.97 17.78 21.40
CA GLU A 59 -9.73 16.56 21.63
C GLU A 59 -8.93 15.29 21.28
N GLU A 60 -7.75 15.45 20.68
CA GLU A 60 -6.82 14.37 20.32
C GLU A 60 -5.59 14.44 21.24
N ALA A 61 -5.76 14.88 22.49
CA ALA A 61 -4.71 15.00 23.50
C ALA A 61 -3.48 15.82 23.07
N GLY A 62 -3.68 16.82 22.20
CA GLY A 62 -2.60 17.66 21.68
C GLY A 62 -1.85 17.06 20.49
N VAL A 63 -2.27 15.90 19.98
CA VAL A 63 -1.62 15.27 18.82
C VAL A 63 -1.95 16.03 17.55
N VAL A 64 -0.95 16.71 17.01
CA VAL A 64 -1.01 17.36 15.70
C VAL A 64 -0.78 16.35 14.58
N PRO A 65 -1.30 16.57 13.36
CA PRO A 65 -0.93 15.78 12.21
C PRO A 65 0.59 15.70 12.04
N ILE A 66 1.11 14.50 11.84
CA ILE A 66 2.53 14.30 11.52
C ILE A 66 2.81 14.68 10.05
N LEU A 67 1.81 14.54 9.18
CA LEU A 67 1.90 14.87 7.76
C LEU A 67 0.66 15.61 7.28
N THR A 68 0.83 16.65 6.47
CA THR A 68 -0.22 17.27 5.65
C THR A 68 0.15 17.21 4.17
N LEU A 69 -0.86 17.09 3.32
CA LEU A 69 -0.77 17.04 1.86
C LEU A 69 -1.66 18.13 1.29
N GLU A 70 -1.12 18.89 0.33
CA GLU A 70 -1.83 19.88 -0.47
C GLU A 70 -1.61 19.60 -1.95
N MET A 71 -2.69 19.65 -2.73
CA MET A 71 -2.68 19.56 -4.17
C MET A 71 -2.86 20.94 -4.77
N VAL A 72 -1.91 21.38 -5.58
CA VAL A 72 -1.99 22.70 -6.21
C VAL A 72 -3.02 22.70 -7.33
N SER A 73 -4.00 23.58 -7.20
CA SER A 73 -5.05 23.76 -8.20
C SER A 73 -4.74 24.90 -9.18
N HIS A 74 -5.62 25.08 -10.17
CA HIS A 74 -5.51 26.16 -11.16
C HIS A 74 -5.44 27.56 -10.50
N LYS A 75 -6.08 27.78 -9.34
CA LYS A 75 -5.93 29.02 -8.56
C LYS A 75 -4.96 28.75 -7.39
N PRO A 76 -3.84 29.49 -7.29
CA PRO A 76 -2.96 29.39 -6.12
C PRO A 76 -3.75 29.69 -4.84
N GLY A 77 -3.69 28.81 -3.85
CA GLY A 77 -4.42 28.88 -2.58
C GLY A 77 -3.52 29.17 -1.37
N GLY A 78 -2.29 29.63 -1.60
CA GLY A 78 -1.32 29.95 -0.54
C GLY A 78 -0.56 28.74 0.00
N GLU A 79 -0.52 27.64 -0.76
CA GLU A 79 0.15 26.39 -0.39
C GLU A 79 1.65 26.59 -0.11
N TYR A 80 2.30 27.49 -0.85
CA TYR A 80 3.74 27.78 -0.71
C TYR A 80 4.07 28.88 0.31
N ASP A 81 3.06 29.59 0.83
CA ASP A 81 3.26 30.76 1.71
C ASP A 81 2.50 30.60 3.03
N GLU A 82 1.23 31.00 3.07
CA GLU A 82 0.43 31.07 4.30
C GLU A 82 0.26 29.70 4.97
N LYS A 83 -0.10 28.68 4.19
CA LYS A 83 -0.30 27.33 4.73
C LYS A 83 1.00 26.73 5.26
N LEU A 84 2.11 26.97 4.58
CA LEU A 84 3.44 26.52 5.01
C LEU A 84 3.78 27.09 6.40
N ALA A 85 3.56 28.39 6.60
CA ALA A 85 3.79 29.03 7.91
C ALA A 85 2.83 28.50 8.99
N ILE A 86 1.54 28.31 8.65
CA ILE A 86 0.55 27.72 9.57
C ILE A 86 1.02 26.34 10.01
N TYR A 87 1.31 25.42 9.09
CA TYR A 87 1.71 24.06 9.43
C TYR A 87 3.02 23.99 10.22
N ALA A 88 3.99 24.85 9.91
CA ALA A 88 5.21 24.97 10.70
C ALA A 88 4.92 25.39 12.15
N ASN A 89 4.04 26.36 12.35
CA ASN A 89 3.63 26.82 13.67
C ASN A 89 2.79 25.78 14.44
N LEU A 90 1.98 24.97 13.75
CA LEU A 90 1.29 23.83 14.35
C LEU A 90 2.27 22.73 14.78
N GLY A 91 3.45 22.64 14.16
CA GLY A 91 4.39 21.56 14.40
C GLY A 91 4.15 20.32 13.53
N VAL A 92 3.50 20.48 12.37
CA VAL A 92 3.34 19.38 11.41
C VAL A 92 4.72 19.00 10.88
N LEU A 93 5.13 17.75 11.10
CA LEU A 93 6.50 17.33 10.82
C LEU A 93 6.79 17.26 9.31
N TYR A 94 5.85 16.77 8.52
CA TYR A 94 5.99 16.62 7.07
C TYR A 94 4.92 17.41 6.33
N TYR A 95 5.35 18.27 5.41
CA TYR A 95 4.44 19.00 4.55
C TYR A 95 4.69 18.61 3.10
N VAL A 96 3.70 18.00 2.47
CA VAL A 96 3.79 17.48 1.10
C VAL A 96 2.97 18.38 0.17
N ILE A 97 3.59 18.85 -0.91
CA ILE A 97 2.93 19.60 -1.95
C ILE A 97 3.01 18.80 -3.25
N TYR A 98 1.85 18.59 -3.88
CA TYR A 98 1.74 17.91 -5.17
C TYR A 98 1.18 18.87 -6.21
N ASN A 99 1.99 19.18 -7.22
CA ASN A 99 1.68 20.14 -8.27
C ASN A 99 1.93 19.54 -9.67
N PRO A 100 1.18 18.51 -10.07
CA PRO A 100 1.44 17.82 -11.33
C PRO A 100 1.24 18.71 -12.56
N GLU A 101 0.35 19.71 -12.48
CA GLU A 101 -0.11 20.48 -13.64
C GLU A 101 0.50 21.88 -13.75
N PHE A 102 0.77 22.56 -12.63
CA PHE A 102 1.10 23.99 -12.61
C PHE A 102 2.53 24.31 -12.16
N TRP A 103 3.36 23.30 -11.91
CA TRP A 103 4.71 23.47 -11.36
C TRP A 103 5.60 24.44 -12.16
N GLN A 104 5.51 24.43 -13.50
CA GLN A 104 6.26 25.35 -14.36
C GLN A 104 5.84 26.81 -14.17
N ARG A 105 4.52 27.05 -14.06
CA ARG A 105 3.94 28.37 -13.82
C ARG A 105 4.38 28.90 -12.46
N ASP A 106 4.30 28.03 -11.45
CA ASP A 106 4.56 28.39 -10.06
C ASP A 106 6.07 28.41 -9.73
N ARG A 107 6.93 27.91 -10.63
CA ARG A 107 8.39 27.78 -10.46
C ARG A 107 8.78 26.83 -9.31
N HIS A 108 8.01 25.76 -9.15
CA HIS A 108 8.21 24.71 -8.15
C HIS A 108 8.48 23.36 -8.82
N GLN A 109 8.78 22.33 -8.03
CA GLN A 109 8.79 20.95 -8.52
C GLN A 109 7.36 20.37 -8.53
N PRO A 110 7.06 19.39 -9.39
CA PRO A 110 5.74 18.74 -9.42
C PRO A 110 5.43 17.97 -8.13
N PHE A 111 6.44 17.67 -7.32
CA PHE A 111 6.32 17.00 -6.04
C PHE A 111 7.41 17.51 -5.10
N GLU A 112 6.98 17.98 -3.92
CA GLU A 112 7.87 18.52 -2.90
C GLU A 112 7.48 17.95 -1.53
N VAL A 113 8.47 17.56 -0.74
CA VAL A 113 8.29 17.15 0.65
C VAL A 113 9.17 18.02 1.52
N TYR A 114 8.58 18.69 2.48
CA TYR A 114 9.29 19.51 3.45
C TYR A 114 9.25 18.82 4.81
N LYS A 115 10.39 18.80 5.52
CA LYS A 115 10.49 18.32 6.90
C LYS A 115 10.73 19.49 7.84
N LEU A 116 9.96 19.56 8.94
CA LEU A 116 10.13 20.58 9.96
C LEU A 116 11.36 20.27 10.81
N VAL A 117 12.36 21.15 10.78
CA VAL A 117 13.61 21.05 11.54
C VAL A 117 13.87 22.40 12.20
N ALA A 118 13.98 22.41 13.54
CA ALA A 118 14.17 23.64 14.32
C ALA A 118 13.15 24.75 13.94
N SER A 119 11.87 24.37 13.83
CA SER A 119 10.74 25.25 13.47
C SER A 119 10.80 25.84 12.05
N GLN A 120 11.63 25.31 11.16
CA GLN A 120 11.69 25.71 9.76
C GLN A 120 11.56 24.50 8.85
N TYR A 121 10.79 24.65 7.77
CA TYR A 121 10.66 23.60 6.78
C TYR A 121 11.90 23.53 5.89
N GLN A 122 12.47 22.33 5.77
CA GLN A 122 13.59 22.03 4.89
C GLN A 122 13.11 21.08 3.79
N LEU A 123 13.32 21.47 2.53
CA LEU A 123 13.01 20.62 1.38
C LEU A 123 13.83 19.33 1.45
N GLN A 124 13.15 18.19 1.34
CA GLN A 124 13.75 16.87 1.31
C GLN A 124 14.09 16.48 -0.13
N THR A 125 15.18 15.74 -0.31
CA THR A 125 15.63 15.25 -1.61
C THR A 125 15.30 13.79 -1.79
N GLY A 126 14.88 13.41 -2.99
CA GLY A 126 14.63 12.02 -3.37
C GLY A 126 13.14 11.69 -3.51
N GLU A 127 12.84 10.80 -4.44
CA GLU A 127 11.51 10.31 -4.72
C GLU A 127 11.58 8.79 -4.96
N PRO A 128 10.98 7.95 -4.09
CA PRO A 128 10.15 8.33 -2.95
C PRO A 128 10.94 8.98 -1.80
N CYS A 129 10.33 9.94 -1.11
CA CYS A 129 10.86 10.55 0.10
C CYS A 129 10.53 9.65 1.30
N TRP A 130 11.54 9.01 1.88
CA TRP A 130 11.39 8.17 3.08
C TRP A 130 11.20 9.03 4.34
N MET A 131 10.14 8.76 5.09
CA MET A 131 9.80 9.49 6.33
C MET A 131 9.93 8.54 7.53
N PRO A 132 11.07 8.51 8.23
CA PRO A 132 11.35 7.50 9.26
C PRO A 132 10.38 7.53 10.45
N GLU A 133 9.86 8.71 10.82
CA GLU A 133 8.87 8.86 11.90
C GLU A 133 7.49 8.35 11.52
N VAL A 134 7.20 8.25 10.21
CA VAL A 134 5.98 7.64 9.67
C VAL A 134 6.20 6.14 9.43
N GLY A 135 7.43 5.75 9.07
CA GLY A 135 7.76 4.39 8.64
C GLY A 135 7.28 4.08 7.22
N LEU A 136 7.10 5.11 6.38
CA LEU A 136 6.66 5.00 4.99
C LEU A 136 7.41 6.01 4.12
N GLY A 137 7.62 5.66 2.86
CA GLY A 137 8.00 6.60 1.81
C GLY A 137 6.76 7.14 1.09
N ILE A 138 6.88 8.33 0.50
CA ILE A 138 5.85 8.92 -0.36
C ILE A 138 6.48 9.42 -1.66
N GLY A 139 5.83 9.19 -2.78
CA GLY A 139 6.29 9.66 -4.09
C GLY A 139 5.29 9.37 -5.18
N ARG A 140 5.56 9.89 -6.37
CA ARG A 140 4.74 9.67 -7.56
C ARG A 140 5.05 8.32 -8.19
N CYS A 141 4.04 7.70 -8.78
CA CYS A 141 4.21 6.56 -9.66
C CYS A 141 3.15 6.59 -10.76
N GLN A 142 3.47 5.92 -11.87
CA GLN A 142 2.50 5.66 -12.92
C GLN A 142 1.69 4.43 -12.52
N GLN A 143 0.37 4.60 -12.43
CA GLN A 143 -0.55 3.49 -12.20
C GLN A 143 -1.71 3.52 -13.19
N ARG A 144 -2.16 2.33 -13.54
CA ARG A 144 -3.35 2.14 -14.36
C ARG A 144 -4.62 2.12 -13.49
N LEU A 145 -5.31 3.25 -13.41
CA LEU A 145 -6.62 3.36 -12.75
C LEU A 145 -7.73 3.44 -13.79
N GLY A 146 -8.76 2.60 -13.64
CA GLY A 146 -9.89 2.56 -14.59
C GLY A 146 -9.50 2.28 -16.05
N GLY A 147 -8.35 1.63 -16.27
CA GLY A 147 -7.82 1.33 -17.60
C GLY A 147 -6.95 2.43 -18.22
N VAL A 148 -6.78 3.58 -17.56
CA VAL A 148 -5.98 4.72 -18.01
C VAL A 148 -4.71 4.82 -17.17
N GLU A 149 -3.56 5.03 -17.82
CA GLU A 149 -2.30 5.33 -17.15
C GLU A 149 -2.34 6.76 -16.59
N GLN A 150 -2.10 6.90 -15.29
CA GLN A 150 -2.12 8.18 -14.59
C GLN A 150 -1.00 8.24 -13.56
N GLU A 151 -0.40 9.43 -13.42
CA GLU A 151 0.52 9.72 -12.32
C GLU A 151 -0.29 9.93 -11.04
N ILE A 152 0.03 9.15 -10.01
CA ILE A 152 -0.59 9.27 -8.69
C ILE A 152 0.48 9.32 -7.59
N LEU A 153 0.12 9.87 -6.44
CA LEU A 153 0.89 9.70 -5.22
C LEU A 153 0.65 8.32 -4.60
N SER A 154 1.72 7.66 -4.20
CA SER A 154 1.68 6.36 -3.54
C SER A 154 2.62 6.27 -2.34
N TRP A 155 2.33 5.29 -1.48
CA TRP A 155 3.16 4.93 -0.34
C TRP A 155 4.20 3.89 -0.74
N TYR A 156 5.38 3.96 -0.14
CA TYR A 156 6.51 3.08 -0.41
C TYR A 156 7.05 2.44 0.88
N ASP A 157 7.57 1.22 0.76
CA ASP A 157 8.31 0.56 1.84
C ASP A 157 9.75 1.09 1.98
N ALA A 158 10.49 0.57 2.96
CA ALA A 158 11.87 0.98 3.23
C ALA A 158 12.87 0.54 2.14
N GLN A 159 12.44 -0.29 1.19
CA GLN A 159 13.22 -0.75 0.05
C GLN A 159 12.82 -0.02 -1.24
N ASN A 160 12.00 1.05 -1.15
CA ASN A 160 11.44 1.80 -2.26
C ASN A 160 10.51 0.99 -3.18
N HIS A 161 9.88 -0.08 -2.67
CA HIS A 161 8.79 -0.73 -3.39
C HIS A 161 7.47 -0.03 -3.09
N VAL A 162 6.68 0.22 -4.14
CA VAL A 162 5.34 0.79 -4.00
C VAL A 162 4.40 -0.20 -3.32
N TYR A 163 3.62 0.28 -2.36
CA TYR A 163 2.55 -0.51 -1.79
C TYR A 163 1.41 -0.64 -2.79
N PRO A 164 0.98 -1.88 -3.12
CA PRO A 164 -0.11 -2.08 -4.05
C PRO A 164 -1.43 -1.53 -3.49
N THR A 165 -2.29 -1.07 -4.39
CA THR A 165 -3.68 -0.73 -4.04
C THR A 165 -4.45 -1.99 -3.62
N PRO A 166 -5.55 -1.86 -2.85
CA PRO A 166 -6.37 -3.01 -2.49
C PRO A 166 -6.84 -3.84 -3.70
N ASP A 167 -7.15 -3.18 -4.83
CA ASP A 167 -7.55 -3.86 -6.06
C ASP A 167 -6.39 -4.65 -6.68
N GLN A 168 -5.19 -4.08 -6.67
CA GLN A 168 -3.97 -4.78 -7.12
C GLN A 168 -3.64 -5.96 -6.21
N GLN A 169 -3.81 -5.82 -4.89
CA GLN A 169 -3.63 -6.91 -3.94
C GLN A 169 -4.60 -8.06 -4.21
N ALA A 170 -5.90 -7.74 -4.37
CA ALA A 170 -6.92 -8.72 -4.67
C ALA A 170 -6.66 -9.44 -6.00
N GLU A 171 -6.20 -8.73 -7.02
CA GLU A 171 -5.85 -9.32 -8.31
C GLU A 171 -4.64 -10.26 -8.21
N GLN A 172 -3.58 -9.86 -7.49
CA GLN A 172 -2.44 -10.73 -7.26
C GLN A 172 -2.82 -12.01 -6.49
N GLU A 173 -3.71 -11.90 -5.50
CA GLU A 173 -4.20 -13.04 -4.74
C GLU A 173 -5.05 -13.99 -5.61
N ARG A 174 -5.92 -13.44 -6.48
CA ARG A 174 -6.68 -14.23 -7.47
C ARG A 174 -5.74 -15.01 -8.39
N GLN A 175 -4.74 -14.33 -8.97
CA GLN A 175 -3.77 -14.96 -9.87
C GLN A 175 -2.96 -16.06 -9.16
N ARG A 176 -2.54 -15.83 -7.91
CA ARG A 176 -1.83 -16.85 -7.12
C ARG A 176 -2.70 -18.07 -6.83
N THR A 177 -3.97 -17.85 -6.48
CA THR A 177 -4.94 -18.91 -6.22
C THR A 177 -5.19 -19.74 -7.48
N GLU A 178 -5.38 -19.08 -8.62
CA GLU A 178 -5.59 -19.76 -9.91
C GLU A 178 -4.36 -20.55 -10.35
N GLN A 179 -3.15 -19.99 -10.20
CA GLN A 179 -1.91 -20.72 -10.47
C GLN A 179 -1.70 -21.90 -9.52
N ALA A 180 -2.12 -21.80 -8.26
CA ALA A 180 -2.06 -22.91 -7.32
C ALA A 180 -3.04 -24.02 -7.71
N HIS A 181 -4.26 -23.66 -8.13
CA HIS A 181 -5.26 -24.60 -8.63
C HIS A 181 -4.77 -25.36 -9.86
N GLN A 182 -4.27 -24.64 -10.87
CA GLN A 182 -3.74 -25.26 -12.09
C GLN A 182 -2.58 -26.23 -11.79
N ARG A 183 -1.69 -25.86 -10.86
CA ARG A 183 -0.58 -26.74 -10.43
C ARG A 183 -1.10 -27.99 -9.70
N ALA A 184 -2.12 -27.85 -8.86
CA ALA A 184 -2.74 -28.98 -8.18
C ALA A 184 -3.41 -29.94 -9.17
N GLU A 185 -4.15 -29.43 -10.15
CA GLU A 185 -4.77 -30.24 -11.21
C GLU A 185 -3.73 -30.98 -12.05
N GLN A 186 -2.66 -30.31 -12.45
CA GLN A 186 -1.57 -30.95 -13.19
C GLN A 186 -0.84 -32.02 -12.37
N ALA A 187 -0.68 -31.81 -11.06
CA ALA A 187 -0.11 -32.81 -10.17
C ALA A 187 -1.04 -34.03 -10.03
N HIS A 188 -2.35 -33.78 -9.91
CA HIS A 188 -3.36 -34.83 -9.83
C HIS A 188 -3.40 -35.68 -11.11
N GLN A 189 -3.47 -35.06 -12.29
CA GLN A 189 -3.46 -35.76 -13.58
C GLN A 189 -2.19 -36.60 -13.76
N ARG A 190 -1.02 -36.09 -13.34
CA ARG A 190 0.24 -36.85 -13.39
C ARG A 190 0.22 -38.04 -12.43
N ALA A 191 -0.33 -37.88 -11.24
CA ALA A 191 -0.48 -38.95 -10.27
C ALA A 191 -1.41 -40.05 -10.79
N GLU A 192 -2.56 -39.68 -11.38
CA GLU A 192 -3.49 -40.63 -12.01
C GLU A 192 -2.83 -41.39 -13.17
N GLN A 193 -2.12 -40.70 -14.05
CA GLN A 193 -1.39 -41.35 -15.14
C GLN A 193 -0.29 -42.29 -14.64
N ALA A 194 0.45 -41.90 -13.60
CA ALA A 194 1.44 -42.76 -12.96
C ALA A 194 0.79 -44.01 -12.35
N HIS A 195 -0.35 -43.84 -11.67
CA HIS A 195 -1.11 -44.96 -11.10
C HIS A 195 -1.62 -45.91 -12.18
N GLN A 196 -2.22 -45.39 -13.26
CA GLN A 196 -2.69 -46.20 -14.39
C GLN A 196 -1.54 -46.95 -15.08
N ARG A 197 -0.36 -46.32 -15.23
CA ARG A 197 0.82 -46.99 -15.77
C ARG A 197 1.30 -48.13 -14.87
N ALA A 198 1.38 -47.88 -13.56
CA ALA A 198 1.77 -48.88 -12.58
C ALA A 198 0.81 -50.09 -12.56
N GLU A 199 -0.51 -49.86 -12.60
CA GLU A 199 -1.52 -50.92 -12.68
C GLU A 199 -1.41 -51.73 -13.97
N ARG A 200 -1.19 -51.07 -15.12
CA ARG A 200 -0.97 -51.77 -16.40
C ARG A 200 0.28 -52.64 -16.38
N GLU A 201 1.40 -52.11 -15.86
CA GLU A 201 2.65 -52.85 -15.73
C GLU A 201 2.48 -54.06 -14.80
N ARG A 202 1.76 -53.88 -13.68
CA ARG A 202 1.44 -54.95 -12.73
C ARG A 202 0.63 -56.07 -13.40
N LEU A 203 -0.46 -55.73 -14.10
CA LEU A 203 -1.29 -56.71 -14.80
C LEU A 203 -0.52 -57.44 -15.91
N GLN A 204 0.36 -56.73 -16.63
CA GLN A 204 1.19 -57.34 -17.68
C GLN A 204 2.23 -58.29 -17.10
N ARG A 205 2.87 -57.93 -15.98
CA ARG A 205 3.76 -58.82 -15.22
C ARG A 205 3.04 -60.07 -14.72
N GLU A 206 1.85 -59.92 -14.14
CA GLU A 206 1.03 -61.04 -13.66
C GLU A 206 0.67 -62.00 -14.81
N ARG A 207 0.28 -61.48 -15.98
CA ARG A 207 -0.01 -62.30 -17.18
C ARG A 207 1.22 -63.03 -17.71
N LEU A 208 2.37 -62.36 -17.78
CA LEU A 208 3.62 -62.96 -18.25
C LEU A 208 4.05 -64.10 -17.32
N ALA A 209 3.99 -63.88 -16.00
CA ALA A 209 4.32 -64.87 -14.99
C ALA A 209 3.35 -66.08 -15.00
N ALA A 210 2.07 -65.86 -15.32
CA ALA A 210 1.12 -66.97 -15.51
C ALA A 210 1.49 -67.81 -16.74
N ARG A 211 1.83 -67.17 -17.87
CA ARG A 211 2.20 -67.86 -19.10
C ARG A 211 3.52 -68.63 -19.02
N LEU A 212 4.50 -68.10 -18.30
CA LEU A 212 5.75 -68.81 -18.02
C LEU A 212 5.50 -70.08 -17.18
N ARG A 213 4.63 -70.00 -16.17
CA ARG A 213 4.21 -71.16 -15.38
C ARG A 213 3.51 -72.23 -16.22
N GLU A 214 2.66 -71.84 -17.19
CA GLU A 214 2.03 -72.78 -18.13
C GLU A 214 3.04 -73.50 -19.04
N LEU A 215 4.15 -72.83 -19.37
CA LEU A 215 5.26 -73.41 -20.16
C LEU A 215 6.21 -74.28 -19.33
N GLY A 216 5.98 -74.40 -18.02
CA GLY A 216 6.80 -75.20 -17.11
C GLY A 216 8.05 -74.49 -16.59
N GLU A 217 8.18 -73.18 -16.81
CA GLU A 217 9.29 -72.38 -16.29
C GLU A 217 8.89 -71.63 -15.01
N ASP A 218 9.80 -71.61 -14.02
CA ASP A 218 9.61 -70.89 -12.77
C ASP A 218 9.98 -69.40 -12.94
N PRO A 219 9.01 -68.47 -12.89
CA PRO A 219 9.26 -67.05 -13.12
C PRO A 219 10.18 -66.43 -12.08
N ASP A 220 10.29 -67.02 -10.89
CA ASP A 220 11.10 -66.51 -9.79
C ASP A 220 12.59 -66.93 -9.88
N GLN A 221 12.93 -67.82 -10.82
CA GLN A 221 14.31 -68.27 -11.07
C GLN A 221 15.03 -67.50 -12.19
N LEU A 222 14.32 -66.65 -12.95
CA LEU A 222 14.83 -65.88 -14.09
C LEU A 222 15.36 -64.47 -13.72
N ARG A 223 15.75 -64.26 -12.45
CA ARG A 223 16.18 -62.96 -11.92
C ARG A 223 17.61 -62.57 -12.29
#